data_AF-A0A1T4USP9-F1
#
_entry.id   AF-A0A1T4USP9-F1
#
_cell.length_a   1.000
_cell.length_b   1.000
_cell.length_c   1.000
_cell.angle_alpha   90.00
_cell.angle_beta   90.00
_cell.angle_gamma   90.00
#
_symmetry.space_group_name_H-M   'P 1'
#
loop_
_entity.id
_entity.type
_entity.pdbx_description
1 polymer ?
#
loop_
_entity_poly.entity_id
_entity_poly.type
_entity_poly.pdbx_seq_one_letter_code
_entity_poly.pdbx_strand_id
1 'polypeptide(L)'
;MAKNEINENELHQLPYNQTYVPVRINDRQIFAGLETDSFGILILCFVIGNYTQMLDLGIAVGTILVYLNGKAKTNFQRGKLRHLMWWYGLDIPKETRRLPDCYKREFFR
;
A
#
# COMPACT_ATOMS: atom_id res chain seq x y z
N MET A 1 0.93 -21.20 15.43
CA MET A 1 -0.06 -20.42 14.67
C MET A 1 -1.38 -20.55 15.40
N ALA A 2 -1.82 -19.50 16.10
CA ALA A 2 -3.09 -19.50 16.80
C ALA A 2 -4.23 -19.47 15.77
N LYS A 3 -5.08 -20.50 15.80
CA LYS A 3 -6.30 -20.61 15.01
C LYS A 3 -7.27 -19.59 15.61
N ASN A 4 -7.44 -18.44 14.95
CA ASN A 4 -8.50 -17.50 15.30
C ASN A 4 -9.84 -18.15 14.92
N GLU A 5 -10.38 -18.93 15.84
CA GLU A 5 -11.73 -19.46 15.74
C GLU A 5 -12.68 -18.26 15.85
N ILE A 6 -13.35 -17.96 14.75
CA ILE A 6 -14.38 -16.94 14.70
C ILE A 6 -15.53 -17.47 15.56
N ASN A 7 -15.86 -16.77 16.64
CA ASN A 7 -17.00 -17.10 17.49
C ASN A 7 -18.28 -16.82 16.70
N GLU A 8 -18.84 -17.85 16.05
CA GLU A 8 -20.03 -17.76 15.18
C GLU A 8 -21.28 -17.22 15.91
N ASN A 9 -21.25 -17.21 17.25
CA ASN A 9 -22.35 -16.74 18.10
C ASN A 9 -22.49 -15.21 18.18
N GLU A 10 -21.54 -14.43 17.65
CA GLU A 10 -21.62 -12.94 17.63
C GLU A 10 -22.03 -12.37 16.26
N LEU A 11 -22.38 -13.21 15.28
CA LEU A 11 -22.86 -12.76 13.99
C LEU A 11 -24.32 -12.28 14.11
N HIS A 12 -24.51 -10.95 14.11
CA HIS A 12 -25.83 -10.35 13.95
C HIS A 12 -26.54 -10.95 12.72
N GLN A 13 -27.71 -11.56 12.90
CA GLN A 13 -28.48 -12.11 11.78
C GLN A 13 -28.85 -10.98 10.82
N LEU A 14 -28.31 -11.03 9.60
CA LEU A 14 -28.67 -10.08 8.55
C LEU A 14 -30.12 -10.30 8.11
N PRO A 15 -30.85 -9.24 7.74
CA PRO A 15 -32.17 -9.38 7.13
C PRO A 15 -32.10 -10.21 5.83
N TYR A 16 -33.20 -10.87 5.48
CA TYR A 16 -33.29 -11.86 4.39
C TYR A 16 -32.79 -11.36 3.02
N ASN A 17 -32.74 -10.04 2.80
CA ASN A 17 -32.26 -9.44 1.55
C ASN A 17 -30.78 -9.01 1.57
N GLN A 18 -30.04 -9.29 2.66
CA GLN A 18 -28.65 -8.91 2.81
C GLN A 18 -27.77 -10.15 2.90
N THR A 19 -26.77 -10.21 2.03
CA THR A 19 -25.74 -11.25 2.06
C THR A 19 -24.48 -10.68 2.70
N TYR A 20 -23.88 -11.41 3.64
CA TYR A 20 -22.55 -11.08 4.13
C TYR A 20 -21.56 -11.15 2.96
N VAL A 21 -21.14 -9.99 2.46
CA VAL A 21 -20.03 -9.91 1.52
C VAL A 21 -18.75 -9.81 2.35
N PRO A 22 -17.85 -10.80 2.30
CA PRO A 22 -16.58 -10.70 3.00
C PRO A 22 -15.78 -9.52 2.42
N VAL A 23 -15.68 -8.43 3.18
CA VAL A 23 -14.96 -7.20 2.78
C VAL A 23 -13.45 -7.42 2.70
N ARG A 24 -12.95 -8.55 3.21
CA ARG A 24 -11.53 -8.90 3.18
C ARG A 24 -11.34 -10.23 2.47
N ILE A 25 -11.22 -10.15 1.14
CA ILE A 25 -10.43 -11.12 0.39
C ILE A 25 -9.01 -10.92 0.92
N ASN A 26 -8.63 -11.75 1.89
CA ASN A 26 -7.30 -11.78 2.47
C ASN A 26 -6.33 -12.42 1.47
N ASP A 27 -6.29 -11.90 0.24
CA ASP A 27 -5.15 -12.13 -0.61
C ASP A 27 -4.05 -11.26 -0.02
N ARG A 28 -3.15 -11.91 0.73
CA ARG A 28 -1.74 -11.55 0.58
C ARG A 28 -1.57 -11.53 -0.94
N GLN A 29 -1.31 -10.37 -1.54
CA GLN A 29 -1.06 -10.28 -2.98
C GLN A 29 0.17 -11.16 -3.27
N ILE A 30 -0.07 -12.45 -3.49
CA ILE A 30 0.93 -13.48 -3.83
C ILE A 30 1.22 -13.38 -5.34
N PHE A 31 1.02 -12.21 -5.94
CA PHE A 31 1.90 -11.78 -7.03
C PHE A 31 3.20 -11.26 -6.41
N ALA A 32 3.88 -12.15 -5.69
CA ALA A 32 5.26 -11.98 -5.28
C ALA A 32 6.11 -11.89 -6.55
N GLY A 33 6.21 -10.68 -7.13
CA GLY A 33 7.11 -10.38 -8.24
C GLY A 33 6.58 -9.41 -9.30
N LEU A 34 5.27 -9.16 -9.39
CA LEU A 34 4.68 -8.39 -10.50
C LEU A 34 3.59 -7.40 -10.03
N GLU A 35 3.83 -6.71 -8.91
CA GLU A 35 3.19 -5.40 -8.78
C GLU A 35 3.68 -4.52 -9.93
N THR A 36 2.78 -3.85 -10.65
CA THR A 36 3.10 -3.01 -11.82
C THR A 36 4.22 -2.01 -11.51
N ASP A 37 4.28 -1.52 -10.27
CA ASP A 37 5.34 -0.65 -9.76
C ASP A 37 6.73 -1.31 -9.83
N SER A 38 6.85 -2.57 -9.39
CA SER A 38 8.12 -3.30 -9.34
C SER A 38 8.58 -3.70 -10.73
N PHE A 39 7.63 -4.07 -11.60
CA PHE A 39 7.91 -4.36 -13.00
C PHE A 39 8.39 -3.12 -13.77
N GLY A 40 7.79 -1.96 -13.47
CA GLY A 40 8.22 -0.67 -14.02
C GLY A 40 9.68 -0.32 -13.69
N ILE A 41 10.12 -0.60 -12.46
CA ILE A 41 11.53 -0.38 -12.06
C ILE A 41 12.47 -1.27 -12.88
N LEU A 42 12.14 -2.55 -13.07
CA LEU A 42 12.96 -3.46 -13.86
C LEU A 42 13.04 -3.05 -15.33
N ILE A 43 11.91 -2.69 -15.94
CA ILE A 43 11.89 -2.20 -17.33
C ILE A 43 12.73 -0.93 -17.47
N LEU A 44 12.61 0.02 -16.54
CA LEU A 44 13.38 1.25 -16.59
C LEU A 44 14.88 0.97 -16.53
N CYS A 45 15.32 0.12 -15.59
CA CYS A 45 16.72 -0.28 -15.47
C CYS A 45 17.22 -1.06 -16.70
N PHE A 46 16.35 -1.88 -17.30
CA PHE A 46 16.66 -2.62 -18.53
C PHE A 46 16.87 -1.66 -19.72
N VAL A 47 15.98 -0.68 -19.90
CA VAL A 47 16.10 0.35 -20.94
C VAL A 47 17.37 1.17 -20.76
N ILE A 48 17.66 1.61 -19.53
CA ILE A 48 18.88 2.37 -19.22
C ILE A 48 20.14 1.52 -19.49
N GLY A 49 20.15 0.27 -19.03
CA GLY A 49 21.28 -0.64 -19.24
C GLY A 49 21.51 -0.97 -20.72
N ASN A 50 20.44 -1.06 -21.51
CA ASN A 50 20.55 -1.24 -22.95
C ASN A 50 21.11 0.03 -23.62
N TYR A 51 20.64 1.21 -23.23
CA TYR A 51 21.13 2.50 -23.75
C TYR A 51 22.61 2.75 -23.46
N THR A 52 23.09 2.39 -22.27
CA THR A 52 24.50 2.53 -21.88
C THR A 52 25.39 1.38 -22.32
N GLN A 53 24.85 0.39 -23.04
CA GLN A 53 25.53 -0.86 -23.43
C GLN A 53 26.06 -1.68 -22.24
N MET A 54 25.54 -1.46 -21.03
CA MET A 54 25.89 -2.17 -19.80
C MET A 54 24.67 -2.90 -19.26
N LEU A 55 24.14 -3.83 -20.07
CA LEU A 55 22.89 -4.53 -19.76
C LEU A 55 22.97 -5.37 -18.47
N ASP A 56 24.10 -6.04 -18.25
CA ASP A 56 24.33 -6.83 -17.04
C ASP A 56 24.28 -5.97 -15.77
N LEU A 57 24.87 -4.76 -15.83
CA LEU A 57 24.85 -3.81 -14.73
C LEU A 57 23.43 -3.26 -14.51
N GLY A 58 22.71 -2.95 -15.58
CA GLY A 58 21.31 -2.53 -15.53
C GLY A 58 20.41 -3.57 -14.85
N ILE A 59 20.55 -4.85 -15.19
CA ILE A 59 19.79 -5.95 -14.57
C ILE A 59 20.16 -6.11 -13.09
N ALA A 60 21.45 -6.08 -12.76
CA ALA A 60 21.92 -6.19 -11.38
C ALA A 60 21.33 -5.07 -10.50
N VAL A 61 21.42 -3.82 -10.98
CA VAL A 61 20.87 -2.64 -10.28
C VAL A 61 19.34 -2.73 -10.17
N GLY A 62 18.64 -3.10 -11.26
CA GLY A 62 17.19 -3.25 -11.25
C GLY A 62 16.71 -4.29 -10.25
N THR A 63 17.42 -5.42 -10.14
CA THR A 63 17.09 -6.50 -9.18
C THR A 63 17.28 -6.03 -7.74
N ILE A 64 18.37 -5.30 -7.44
CA ILE A 64 18.62 -4.72 -6.11
C ILE A 64 17.50 -3.72 -5.75
N LEU A 65 17.12 -2.85 -6.68
CA LEU A 65 16.08 -1.85 -6.44
C LEU A 65 14.71 -2.48 -6.19
N VAL A 66 14.34 -3.52 -6.93
CA VAL A 66 13.08 -4.25 -6.69
C VAL A 66 13.10 -4.95 -5.34
N TYR A 67 14.22 -5.56 -4.95
CA TYR A 67 14.35 -6.18 -3.64
C TYR A 67 14.18 -5.15 -2.50
N LEU A 68 14.83 -3.98 -2.62
CA LEU A 68 14.68 -2.88 -1.66
C LEU A 68 13.25 -2.34 -1.64
N ASN A 69 12.61 -2.20 -2.81
CA ASN A 69 11.22 -1.75 -2.91
C ASN A 69 10.26 -2.73 -2.21
N GLY A 70 10.44 -4.04 -2.45
CA GLY A 70 9.68 -5.08 -1.76
C GLY A 70 9.87 -5.02 -0.24
N LYS A 71 11.12 -4.85 0.22
CA LYS A 71 11.44 -4.69 1.65
C LYS A 71 10.87 -3.40 2.25
N ALA A 72 10.81 -2.32 1.48
CA ALA A 72 10.20 -1.07 1.91
C ALA A 72 8.68 -1.23 2.03
N LYS A 73 8.03 -1.85 1.05
CA LYS A 73 6.57 -2.09 1.05
C LYS A 73 6.10 -2.98 2.20
N THR A 74 6.89 -3.98 2.61
CA THR A 74 6.53 -4.82 3.77
C THR A 74 6.63 -4.08 5.10
N ASN A 75 7.58 -3.15 5.24
CA ASN A 75 7.80 -2.38 6.48
C ASN A 75 6.99 -1.07 6.55
N PHE A 76 6.62 -0.51 5.39
CA PHE A 76 5.86 0.72 5.28
C PHE A 76 4.46 0.40 4.73
N GLN A 77 3.51 0.24 5.64
CA GLN A 77 2.10 0.21 5.29
C GLN A 77 1.73 1.50 4.54
N ARG A 78 0.91 1.37 3.48
CA ARG A 78 0.38 2.51 2.70
C ARG A 78 -0.22 3.53 3.66
N GLY A 79 0.32 4.76 3.65
CA GLY A 79 -0.12 5.86 4.52
C GLY A 79 0.80 6.17 5.70
N LYS A 80 1.79 5.33 6.05
CA LYS A 80 2.74 5.62 7.14
C LYS A 80 3.60 6.85 6.84
N LEU A 81 4.06 7.01 5.60
CA LEU A 81 4.80 8.20 5.19
C LEU A 81 3.92 9.45 5.23
N ARG A 82 2.68 9.35 4.73
CA ARG A 82 1.71 10.47 4.79
C ARG A 82 1.39 10.84 6.23
N HIS A 83 1.23 9.86 7.10
CA HIS A 83 1.00 10.08 8.53
C HIS A 83 2.21 10.72 9.21
N LEU A 84 3.42 10.31 8.84
CA LEU A 84 4.66 10.92 9.35
C LEU A 84 4.81 12.36 8.86
N MET A 85 4.55 12.62 7.57
CA MET A 85 4.52 13.98 7.01
C MET A 85 3.47 14.85 7.69
N TRP A 86 2.29 14.30 8.00
CA TRP A 86 1.28 14.98 8.80
C TRP A 86 1.77 15.29 10.22
N TRP A 87 2.44 14.34 10.90
CA TRP A 87 2.99 14.52 12.24
C TRP A 87 4.05 15.63 12.32
N TYR A 88 4.87 15.75 11.28
CA TYR A 88 5.87 16.82 11.16
C TYR A 88 5.29 18.12 10.55
N GLY A 89 3.99 18.19 10.28
CA GLY A 89 3.32 19.38 9.74
C GLY A 89 3.63 19.68 8.26
N LEU A 90 4.24 18.74 7.54
CA LEU A 90 4.57 18.88 6.12
C LEU A 90 3.38 18.59 5.20
N ASP A 91 2.42 17.77 5.65
CA ASP A 91 1.18 17.46 4.94
C ASP A 91 -0.02 18.00 5.74
N ILE A 92 -0.35 19.27 5.51
CA ILE A 92 -1.57 19.88 6.06
C ILE A 92 -2.73 19.43 5.15
N PRO A 93 -3.75 18.74 5.68
CA PRO A 93 -4.88 18.33 4.87
C PRO A 93 -5.50 19.57 4.24
N LYS A 94 -5.99 19.46 3.01
CA LYS A 94 -6.78 20.52 2.38
C LYS A 94 -8.21 20.42 2.86
N GLU A 95 -8.89 21.56 2.98
CA GLU A 95 -10.29 21.54 3.37
C GLU A 95 -11.09 20.77 2.31
N THR A 96 -11.82 19.75 2.78
CA THR A 96 -12.66 18.90 1.94
C THR A 96 -13.99 18.72 2.67
N ARG A 97 -15.06 18.57 1.89
CA ARG A 97 -16.43 18.44 2.41
C ARG A 97 -16.61 17.22 3.34
N ARG A 98 -15.68 16.25 3.28
CA ARG A 98 -15.69 15.01 4.06
C ARG A 98 -14.91 15.08 5.37
N LEU A 99 -14.23 16.20 5.66
CA LEU A 99 -13.54 16.39 6.94
C LEU A 99 -14.56 16.63 8.07
N PRO A 100 -14.42 15.97 9.23
CA PRO A 100 -15.25 16.24 10.41
C PRO A 100 -15.15 17.71 10.86
N ASP A 101 -16.24 18.28 11.35
CA ASP A 101 -16.30 19.71 11.72
C ASP A 101 -15.43 20.09 12.92
N CYS A 102 -15.01 19.12 13.75
CA CYS A 102 -13.98 19.34 14.77
C CYS A 102 -12.60 19.59 14.14
N TYR A 103 -12.26 18.81 13.12
CA TYR A 103 -10.99 18.91 12.41
C TYR A 103 -10.88 20.20 11.60
N LYS A 104 -11.99 20.65 11.00
CA LYS A 104 -12.02 21.93 10.27
C LYS A 104 -11.70 23.12 11.17
N ARG A 105 -12.23 23.12 12.40
CA ARG A 105 -12.08 24.21 13.37
C ARG A 105 -10.65 24.37 13.89
N GLU A 106 -9.89 23.30 13.94
CA GLU A 106 -8.54 23.30 14.49
C GLU A 106 -7.48 23.72 13.45
N PHE A 107 -7.68 23.39 12.18
CA PHE A 107 -6.66 23.58 11.14
C PHE A 107 -6.94 24.69 10.10
N PHE A 108 -8.19 25.16 9.93
CA PHE A 108 -8.56 26.12 8.86
C PHE A 108 -9.25 27.39 9.37
N ARG A 109 -8.91 27.82 10.59
CA ARG A 109 -9.51 29.02 11.18
C ARG A 109 -9.01 30.30 10.53
#